data_AF-A0A8J3K130-F1
#
_entry.id   AF-A0A8J3K130-F1
#
_cell.length_a   1.000
_cell.length_b   1.000
_cell.length_c   1.000
_cell.angle_alpha   90.00
_cell.angle_beta   90.00
_cell.angle_gamma   90.00
#
_symmetry.space_group_name_H-M   'P 1'
#
loop_
_entity.id
_entity.type
_entity.pdbx_description
1 polymer ?
#
loop_
_entity_poly.entity_id
_entity_poly.type
_entity_poly.pdbx_seq_one_letter_code
_entity_poly.pdbx_strand_id
1 'polypeptide(L)'
;MRFYHRRRWTTKPATRISGTRDTSRETNRSDLELASACGAARFGYNQCLRLVKQALDGKQRGAVGKVPWSGFDLVNAFNAWKRSADAGRLLVAAADGTTTVQTTGPAWRAEVCQQVFEEAAVDLGRGLSAYTASRNGDRGGRRVGFPRFKSKSVLRCPFVSAAEPRTRAGPISASVTTRRAP
;
A
#
# COMPACT_ATOMS: atom_id res chain seq x y z
N MET A 1 -33.13 -43.74 58.88
CA MET A 1 -33.38 -42.37 58.33
C MET A 1 -32.06 -41.63 58.23
N ARG A 2 -31.81 -40.98 57.10
CA ARG A 2 -30.47 -40.66 56.55
C ARG A 2 -29.82 -39.43 57.19
N PHE A 3 -28.55 -39.59 57.56
CA PHE A 3 -27.57 -38.54 57.77
C PHE A 3 -27.42 -37.64 56.52
N TYR A 4 -27.38 -36.32 56.71
CA TYR A 4 -26.82 -35.39 55.73
C TYR A 4 -25.76 -34.50 56.39
N HIS A 5 -24.50 -34.82 56.12
CA HIS A 5 -23.34 -33.97 56.40
C HIS A 5 -23.30 -32.77 55.44
N ARG A 6 -23.22 -31.54 55.98
CA ARG A 6 -22.83 -30.35 55.21
C ARG A 6 -21.33 -30.42 54.90
N ARG A 7 -20.96 -30.71 53.64
CA ARG A 7 -19.61 -30.46 53.13
C ARG A 7 -19.49 -28.98 52.77
N ARG A 8 -18.60 -28.26 53.45
CA ARG A 8 -18.26 -26.86 53.15
C ARG A 8 -17.27 -26.87 51.99
N TRP A 9 -17.70 -26.44 50.80
CA TRP A 9 -16.83 -26.29 49.63
C TRP A 9 -15.91 -25.09 49.82
N THR A 10 -14.60 -25.31 49.77
CA THR A 10 -13.61 -24.23 49.66
C THR A 10 -13.35 -23.98 48.17
N THR A 11 -13.80 -22.83 47.66
CA THR A 11 -13.45 -22.38 46.31
C THR A 11 -11.99 -21.95 46.28
N LYS A 12 -11.15 -22.68 45.52
CA LYS A 12 -9.80 -22.22 45.17
C LYS A 12 -9.92 -20.89 44.39
N PRO A 13 -9.12 -19.86 44.69
CA PRO A 13 -9.15 -18.63 43.92
C PRO A 13 -8.70 -18.93 42.47
N ALA A 14 -9.51 -18.49 41.52
CA ALA A 14 -9.19 -18.59 40.10
C ALA A 14 -7.92 -17.79 39.82
N THR A 15 -6.88 -18.46 39.32
CA THR A 15 -5.68 -17.79 38.81
C THR A 15 -6.10 -17.02 37.57
N ARG A 16 -6.21 -15.68 37.70
CA ARG A 16 -6.38 -14.78 36.56
C ARG A 16 -5.08 -14.83 35.76
N ILE A 17 -5.05 -15.62 34.69
CA ILE A 17 -4.00 -15.55 33.68
C ILE A 17 -4.21 -14.21 32.96
N SER A 18 -3.54 -13.17 33.45
CA SER A 18 -3.36 -11.92 32.72
C SER A 18 -2.44 -12.19 31.55
N GLY A 19 -2.97 -12.74 30.46
CA GLY A 19 -2.26 -12.80 29.19
C GLY A 19 -2.13 -11.38 28.67
N THR A 20 -0.96 -10.76 28.81
CA THR A 20 -0.64 -9.54 28.08
C THR A 20 -0.53 -9.92 26.61
N ARG A 21 -1.57 -9.64 25.81
CA ARG A 21 -1.43 -9.63 24.36
C ARG A 21 -0.33 -8.63 24.03
N ASP A 22 0.73 -9.11 23.40
CA ASP A 22 1.81 -8.26 22.91
C ASP A 22 1.31 -7.49 21.69
N THR A 23 0.59 -6.39 21.94
CA THR A 23 0.00 -5.51 20.93
C THR A 23 1.07 -4.87 20.04
N SER A 24 2.33 -4.82 20.48
CA SER A 24 3.43 -4.24 19.70
C SER A 24 3.69 -5.01 18.40
N ARG A 25 3.51 -6.33 18.41
CA ARG A 25 3.69 -7.19 17.22
C ARG A 25 2.55 -7.04 16.21
N GLU A 26 1.33 -6.79 16.68
CA GLU A 26 0.15 -6.56 15.83
C GLU A 26 0.22 -5.19 15.17
N THR A 27 0.61 -4.14 15.91
CA THR A 27 0.82 -2.80 15.36
C THR A 27 1.94 -2.80 14.32
N ASN A 28 3.08 -3.43 14.60
CA ASN A 28 4.21 -3.47 13.65
C ASN A 28 3.89 -4.22 12.36
N ARG A 29 3.14 -5.34 12.41
CA ARG A 29 2.72 -6.04 11.20
C ARG A 29 1.76 -5.21 10.37
N SER A 30 0.79 -4.59 11.03
CA SER A 30 -0.18 -3.72 10.38
C SER A 30 0.57 -2.60 9.65
N ASP A 31 1.46 -1.87 10.33
CA ASP A 31 2.24 -0.76 9.75
C ASP A 31 3.06 -1.16 8.52
N LEU A 32 3.64 -2.37 8.52
CA LEU A 32 4.40 -2.89 7.38
C LEU A 32 3.49 -3.21 6.18
N GLU A 33 2.31 -3.79 6.43
CA GLU A 33 1.31 -4.05 5.39
C GLU A 33 0.83 -2.74 4.74
N LEU A 34 0.61 -1.69 5.55
CA LEU A 34 0.22 -0.37 5.04
C LEU A 34 1.32 0.25 4.19
N ALA A 35 2.56 0.17 4.67
CA ALA A 35 3.71 0.68 3.95
C ALA A 35 3.91 -0.05 2.61
N SER A 36 3.71 -1.37 2.58
CA SER A 36 3.76 -2.18 1.36
C SER A 36 2.63 -1.78 0.39
N ALA A 37 1.40 -1.67 0.87
CA ALA A 37 0.25 -1.24 0.07
C ALA A 37 0.45 0.17 -0.51
N CYS A 38 0.97 1.11 0.27
CA CYS A 38 1.32 2.44 -0.24
C CYS A 38 2.41 2.40 -1.31
N GLY A 39 3.45 1.57 -1.10
CA GLY A 39 4.50 1.33 -2.07
C GLY A 39 3.93 0.83 -3.40
N ALA A 40 3.07 -0.19 -3.32
CA ALA A 40 2.38 -0.79 -4.45
C ALA A 40 1.43 0.18 -5.15
N ALA A 41 0.62 0.97 -4.43
CA ALA A 41 -0.27 1.97 -5.01
C ALA A 41 0.51 3.03 -5.79
N ARG A 42 1.61 3.53 -5.21
CA ARG A 42 2.51 4.48 -5.90
C ARG A 42 3.12 3.85 -7.15
N PHE A 43 3.56 2.60 -7.07
CA PHE A 43 4.09 1.87 -8.21
C PHE A 43 3.04 1.71 -9.31
N GLY A 44 1.85 1.24 -8.97
CA GLY A 44 0.73 1.05 -9.91
C GLY A 44 0.35 2.34 -10.63
N TYR A 45 0.20 3.44 -9.88
CA TYR A 45 -0.07 4.76 -10.46
C TYR A 45 1.02 5.19 -11.45
N ASN A 46 2.29 5.12 -11.03
CA ASN A 46 3.41 5.54 -11.87
C ASN A 46 3.54 4.67 -13.12
N GLN A 47 3.32 3.37 -12.97
CA GLN A 47 3.38 2.43 -14.07
C GLN A 47 2.26 2.68 -15.08
N CYS A 48 1.02 2.93 -14.63
CA CYS A 48 -0.06 3.35 -15.51
C CYS A 48 0.27 4.65 -16.23
N LEU A 49 0.83 5.65 -15.53
CA LEU A 49 1.22 6.92 -16.14
C LEU A 49 2.32 6.74 -17.21
N ARG A 50 3.24 5.79 -17.01
CA ARG A 50 4.24 5.42 -18.02
C ARG A 50 3.58 4.82 -19.26
N LEU A 51 2.62 3.91 -19.10
CA LEU A 51 1.87 3.32 -20.21
C LEU A 51 1.10 4.40 -21.01
N VAL A 52 0.48 5.36 -20.32
CA VAL A 52 -0.20 6.49 -20.97
C VAL A 52 0.76 7.32 -21.81
N LYS A 53 1.92 7.69 -21.24
CA LYS A 53 2.94 8.47 -21.96
C LYS A 53 3.47 7.72 -23.18
N GLN A 54 3.80 6.43 -23.02
CA GLN A 54 4.25 5.59 -24.13
C GLN A 54 3.19 5.47 -25.23
N ALA A 55 1.92 5.33 -24.87
CA ALA A 55 0.82 5.29 -25.82
C ALA A 55 0.59 6.65 -26.51
N LEU A 56 0.77 7.78 -25.81
CA LEU A 56 0.73 9.12 -26.42
C LEU A 56 1.86 9.30 -27.44
N ASP A 57 3.09 8.91 -27.07
CA ASP A 57 4.24 8.98 -27.98
C ASP A 57 4.04 8.06 -29.19
N GLY A 58 3.50 6.86 -28.96
CA GLY A 58 3.13 5.92 -30.02
C GLY A 58 2.04 6.47 -30.94
N LYS A 59 1.03 7.14 -30.40
CA LYS A 59 -0.04 7.79 -31.16
C LYS A 59 0.49 8.93 -32.02
N GLN A 60 1.42 9.73 -31.50
CA GLN A 60 2.09 10.79 -32.28
C GLN A 60 2.86 10.22 -33.48
N ARG A 61 3.43 9.02 -33.34
CA ARG A 61 4.12 8.30 -34.43
C ARG A 61 3.18 7.46 -35.32
N GLY A 62 1.87 7.49 -35.09
CA GLY A 62 0.90 6.66 -35.84
C GLY A 62 0.95 5.16 -35.51
N ALA A 63 1.69 4.75 -34.47
CA ALA A 63 1.89 3.35 -34.10
C ALA A 63 0.81 2.80 -33.14
N VAL A 64 0.05 3.69 -32.49
CA VAL A 64 -0.98 3.31 -31.50
C VAL A 64 -2.27 4.08 -31.74
N GLY A 65 -3.40 3.36 -31.89
CA GLY A 65 -4.71 3.97 -32.14
C GLY A 65 -5.40 4.52 -30.88
N LYS A 66 -5.26 3.84 -29.73
CA LYS A 66 -5.96 4.20 -28.47
C LYS A 66 -4.97 4.37 -27.31
N VAL A 67 -5.08 5.50 -26.62
CA VAL A 67 -4.37 5.76 -25.36
C VAL A 67 -5.32 5.38 -24.21
N PRO A 68 -4.87 4.58 -23.21
CA PRO A 68 -5.70 4.29 -22.05
C PRO A 68 -5.91 5.58 -21.25
N TRP A 69 -7.16 5.94 -20.97
CA TRP A 69 -7.47 7.23 -20.36
C TRP A 69 -8.38 7.11 -19.14
N SER A 70 -9.37 6.23 -19.20
CA SER A 70 -10.26 5.93 -18.07
C SER A 70 -9.58 5.00 -17.05
N GLY A 71 -10.08 4.99 -15.81
CA GLY A 71 -9.63 4.04 -14.79
C GLY A 71 -9.74 2.59 -15.27
N PHE A 72 -10.83 2.23 -15.95
CA PHE A 72 -11.04 0.90 -16.52
C PHE A 72 -10.02 0.56 -17.61
N ASP A 73 -9.77 1.48 -18.55
CA ASP A 73 -8.74 1.28 -19.58
C ASP A 73 -7.35 1.10 -18.97
N LEU A 74 -7.04 1.87 -17.90
CA LEU A 74 -5.77 1.81 -17.20
C LEU A 74 -5.59 0.49 -16.44
N VAL A 75 -6.64 -0.01 -15.79
CA VAL A 75 -6.64 -1.34 -15.16
C VAL A 75 -6.34 -2.43 -16.19
N ASN A 76 -7.00 -2.37 -17.35
CA ASN A 76 -6.76 -3.33 -18.44
C ASN A 76 -5.33 -3.23 -18.99
N ALA A 77 -4.84 -2.01 -19.22
CA ALA A 77 -3.47 -1.78 -19.68
C ALA A 77 -2.42 -2.27 -18.67
N PHE A 78 -2.63 -2.01 -17.38
CA PHE A 78 -1.76 -2.51 -16.32
C PHE A 78 -1.79 -4.04 -16.22
N ASN A 79 -2.98 -4.64 -16.36
CA ASN A 79 -3.16 -6.09 -16.36
C ASN A 79 -2.53 -6.79 -17.57
N ALA A 80 -2.49 -6.13 -18.73
CA ALA A 80 -1.75 -6.60 -19.89
C ALA A 80 -0.24 -6.50 -19.65
N TRP A 81 0.23 -5.33 -19.19
CA TRP A 81 1.65 -5.11 -18.90
C TRP A 81 2.20 -6.07 -17.84
N LYS A 82 1.49 -6.30 -16.72
CA LYS A 82 2.00 -7.15 -15.63
C LYS A 82 2.14 -8.63 -16.01
N ARG A 83 1.54 -9.05 -17.12
CA ARG A 83 1.67 -10.40 -17.71
C ARG A 83 2.66 -10.46 -18.87
N SER A 84 3.33 -9.37 -19.18
CA SER A 84 4.33 -9.28 -20.25
C SER A 84 5.75 -9.48 -19.72
N ALA A 85 6.67 -9.86 -20.61
CA ALA A 85 8.08 -10.02 -20.28
C ALA A 85 8.73 -8.71 -19.79
N ASP A 86 8.21 -7.55 -20.21
CA ASP A 86 8.66 -6.22 -19.78
C ASP A 86 8.43 -5.97 -18.29
N ALA A 87 7.49 -6.69 -17.68
CA ALA A 87 7.21 -6.58 -16.25
C ALA A 87 8.01 -7.56 -15.40
N GLY A 88 8.59 -8.58 -16.02
CA GLY A 88 9.43 -9.58 -15.37
C GLY A 88 9.57 -10.83 -16.22
N ARG A 89 10.81 -11.29 -16.35
CA ARG A 89 11.19 -12.49 -17.09
C ARG A 89 12.31 -13.23 -16.39
N LEU A 90 12.30 -14.55 -16.48
CA LEU A 90 13.38 -15.42 -16.06
C LEU A 90 13.94 -16.15 -17.28
N LEU A 91 15.27 -16.32 -17.30
CA LEU A 91 15.93 -17.20 -18.26
C LEU A 91 16.08 -18.57 -17.60
N VAL A 92 15.45 -19.58 -18.17
CA VAL A 92 15.50 -20.96 -17.67
C VAL A 92 16.40 -21.75 -18.60
N ALA A 93 17.56 -22.16 -18.08
CA ALA A 93 18.46 -23.07 -18.77
C ALA A 93 17.99 -24.51 -18.55
N ALA A 94 17.79 -25.24 -19.64
CA ALA A 94 17.50 -26.66 -19.64
C ALA A 94 18.81 -27.47 -19.66
N ALA A 95 18.73 -28.73 -19.23
CA ALA A 95 19.88 -29.63 -19.14
C ALA A 95 20.52 -29.94 -20.51
N ASP A 96 19.79 -29.72 -21.61
CA ASP A 96 20.25 -29.88 -22.99
C ASP A 96 21.02 -28.64 -23.52
N GLY A 97 21.22 -27.61 -22.69
CA GLY A 97 21.88 -26.35 -23.06
C GLY A 97 20.93 -25.30 -23.65
N THR A 98 19.64 -25.58 -23.81
CA THR A 98 18.66 -24.62 -24.32
C THR A 98 18.30 -23.59 -23.25
N THR A 99 18.22 -22.31 -23.60
CA THR A 99 17.72 -21.25 -22.71
C THR A 99 16.35 -20.76 -23.17
N THR A 100 15.36 -20.82 -22.29
CA THR A 100 13.99 -20.34 -22.56
C THR A 100 13.66 -19.12 -21.72
N VAL A 101 12.79 -18.23 -22.23
CA VAL A 101 12.31 -17.06 -21.49
C VAL A 101 10.95 -17.38 -20.89
N GLN A 102 10.88 -17.42 -19.56
CA GLN A 102 9.62 -17.53 -18.84
C GLN A 102 9.16 -16.14 -18.40
N THR A 103 7.96 -15.75 -18.83
CA THR A 103 7.35 -14.49 -18.38
C THR A 103 6.74 -14.66 -17.00
N THR A 104 7.21 -13.89 -16.03
CA THR A 104 6.77 -13.99 -14.62
C THR A 104 5.98 -12.76 -14.17
N GLY A 105 6.20 -11.60 -14.81
CA GLY A 105 5.74 -10.32 -14.29
C GLY A 105 6.47 -9.93 -12.99
N PRO A 106 5.98 -8.92 -12.25
CA PRO A 106 6.65 -8.47 -11.05
C PRO A 106 6.54 -9.53 -9.94
N ALA A 107 7.68 -10.05 -9.46
CA ALA A 107 7.74 -11.18 -8.54
C ALA A 107 6.96 -10.94 -7.22
N TRP A 108 6.99 -9.70 -6.71
CA TRP A 108 6.34 -9.30 -5.46
C TRP A 108 4.84 -8.99 -5.59
N ARG A 109 4.26 -9.02 -6.81
CA ARG A 109 2.87 -8.55 -7.03
C ARG A 109 1.80 -9.32 -6.25
N ALA A 110 2.12 -10.55 -5.83
CA ALA A 110 1.21 -11.40 -5.05
C ALA A 110 1.27 -11.10 -3.55
N GLU A 111 2.25 -10.31 -3.09
CA GLU A 111 2.40 -9.90 -1.69
C GLU A 111 1.45 -8.76 -1.31
N VAL A 112 0.79 -8.13 -2.29
CA VAL A 112 -0.17 -7.03 -2.08
C VAL A 112 -1.46 -7.31 -2.85
N CYS A 113 -2.60 -6.97 -2.25
CA CYS A 113 -3.91 -7.13 -2.87
C CYS A 113 -4.01 -6.42 -4.23
N GLN A 114 -4.60 -7.11 -5.21
CA GLN A 114 -4.81 -6.59 -6.56
C GLN A 114 -5.58 -5.25 -6.57
N GLN A 115 -6.55 -5.09 -5.66
CA GLN A 115 -7.35 -3.87 -5.50
C GLN A 115 -6.49 -2.61 -5.35
N VAL A 116 -5.32 -2.72 -4.70
CA VAL A 116 -4.41 -1.58 -4.48
C VAL A 116 -3.92 -0.99 -5.80
N PHE A 117 -3.66 -1.85 -6.80
CA PHE A 117 -3.26 -1.40 -8.14
C PHE A 117 -4.44 -0.82 -8.92
N GLU A 118 -5.64 -1.38 -8.72
CA GLU A 118 -6.85 -0.94 -9.42
C GLU A 118 -7.29 0.44 -8.96
N GLU A 119 -7.31 0.70 -7.66
CA GLU A 119 -7.56 2.03 -7.11
C GLU A 119 -6.51 3.04 -7.57
N ALA A 120 -5.23 2.64 -7.61
CA ALA A 120 -4.16 3.50 -8.12
C ALA A 120 -4.35 3.87 -9.61
N ALA A 121 -4.85 2.94 -10.42
CA ALA A 121 -5.19 3.18 -11.82
C ALA A 121 -6.42 4.08 -11.96
N VAL A 122 -7.45 3.87 -11.14
CA VAL A 122 -8.66 4.71 -11.07
C VAL A 122 -8.31 6.15 -10.68
N ASP A 123 -7.44 6.33 -9.69
CA ASP A 123 -6.94 7.64 -9.28
C ASP A 123 -6.22 8.38 -10.40
N LEU A 124 -5.40 7.67 -11.19
CA LEU A 124 -4.80 8.26 -12.38
C LEU A 124 -5.87 8.64 -13.42
N GLY A 125 -6.84 7.76 -13.66
CA GLY A 125 -7.95 8.02 -14.57
C GLY A 125 -8.72 9.29 -14.19
N ARG A 126 -9.03 9.47 -12.89
CA ARG A 126 -9.64 10.70 -12.37
C ARG A 126 -8.78 11.93 -12.66
N GLY A 127 -7.46 11.84 -12.46
CA GLY A 127 -6.51 12.91 -12.78
C GLY A 127 -6.47 13.26 -14.27
N LEU A 128 -6.50 12.27 -15.16
CA LEU A 128 -6.54 12.47 -16.61
C LEU A 128 -7.87 13.09 -17.08
N SER A 129 -8.99 12.66 -16.52
CA SER A 129 -10.31 13.27 -16.76
C SER A 129 -10.33 14.73 -16.32
N ALA A 130 -9.82 15.04 -15.13
CA ALA A 130 -9.73 16.41 -14.62
C ALA A 130 -8.82 17.31 -15.48
N TYR A 131 -7.71 16.77 -15.99
CA TYR A 131 -6.84 17.45 -16.96
C TYR A 131 -7.58 17.73 -18.27
N THR A 132 -8.33 16.76 -18.80
CA THR A 132 -9.08 16.89 -20.05
C THR A 132 -10.17 17.95 -19.92
N ALA A 133 -11.00 17.86 -18.89
CA ALA A 133 -12.02 18.86 -18.57
C ALA A 133 -11.40 20.26 -18.38
N SER A 134 -10.24 20.34 -17.71
CA SER A 134 -9.51 21.61 -17.57
C SER A 134 -9.03 22.19 -18.89
N ARG A 135 -8.61 21.34 -19.82
CA ARG A 135 -8.04 21.75 -21.10
C ARG A 135 -9.13 22.23 -22.05
N ASN A 136 -10.29 21.58 -22.01
CA ASN A 136 -11.44 21.89 -22.83
C ASN A 136 -12.28 23.06 -22.30
N GLY A 137 -12.12 23.42 -21.02
CA GLY A 137 -12.92 24.47 -20.38
C GLY A 137 -14.22 23.96 -19.74
N ASP A 138 -14.42 22.64 -19.69
CA ASP A 138 -15.61 21.99 -19.13
C ASP A 138 -15.73 22.15 -17.60
N ARG A 139 -14.68 22.68 -16.94
CA ARG A 139 -14.68 22.97 -15.50
C ARG A 139 -14.18 24.38 -15.20
N GLY A 140 -14.75 24.98 -14.16
CA GLY A 140 -14.27 26.24 -13.60
C GLY A 140 -13.00 26.10 -12.75
N GLY A 141 -12.39 27.24 -12.43
CA GLY A 141 -11.26 27.36 -11.51
C GLY A 141 -9.88 27.24 -12.14
N ARG A 142 -8.84 27.16 -11.29
CA ARG A 142 -7.44 27.13 -11.72
C ARG A 142 -7.17 25.96 -12.68
N ARG A 143 -6.37 26.20 -13.72
CA ARG A 143 -5.96 25.17 -14.70
C ARG A 143 -5.26 24.00 -14.01
N VAL A 144 -5.62 22.78 -14.40
CA VAL A 144 -5.04 21.53 -13.90
C VAL A 144 -4.06 21.05 -14.95
N GLY A 145 -2.83 20.79 -14.51
CA GLY A 145 -1.78 20.24 -15.36
C GLY A 145 -1.94 18.74 -15.58
N PHE A 146 -1.19 18.21 -16.54
CA PHE A 146 -1.13 16.77 -16.78
C PHE A 146 -0.62 16.02 -15.54
N PRO A 147 -1.14 14.81 -15.24
CA PRO A 147 -0.68 14.02 -14.10
C PRO A 147 0.83 13.80 -14.07
N ARG A 148 1.41 13.82 -12.86
CA ARG A 148 2.85 13.67 -12.61
C ARG A 148 3.14 12.38 -11.87
N PHE A 149 4.34 11.83 -12.07
CA PHE A 149 4.80 10.70 -11.28
C PHE A 149 4.81 11.04 -9.78
N LYS A 150 4.29 10.11 -8.98
CA LYS A 150 4.29 10.18 -7.52
C LYS A 150 5.67 9.80 -6.98
N SER A 151 6.25 10.67 -6.15
CA SER A 151 7.46 10.37 -5.38
C SER A 151 7.11 9.74 -4.03
N LYS A 152 8.09 9.12 -3.36
CA LYS A 152 7.92 8.68 -1.97
C LYS A 152 7.93 9.94 -1.09
N SER A 153 6.78 10.35 -0.59
CA SER A 153 6.70 11.34 0.50
C SER A 153 6.08 10.67 1.70
N VAL A 154 6.74 10.78 2.87
CA VAL A 154 6.30 10.17 4.14
C VAL A 154 4.87 10.59 4.53
N LEU A 155 4.37 11.71 4.00
CA LEU A 155 3.10 12.34 4.37
C LEU A 155 1.90 12.06 3.45
N ARG A 156 2.02 11.16 2.46
CA ARG A 156 0.98 11.00 1.42
C ARG A 156 0.72 9.56 1.01
N CYS A 157 0.61 8.71 2.01
CA CYS A 157 -0.14 7.47 1.90
C CYS A 157 -1.62 7.81 2.12
N PRO A 158 -2.53 7.62 1.14
CA PRO A 158 -3.97 7.81 1.39
C PRO A 158 -4.51 6.84 2.46
N PHE A 159 -3.76 5.79 2.78
CA PHE A 159 -4.09 4.81 3.80
C PHE A 159 -3.47 5.12 5.18
N VAL A 160 -2.30 5.77 5.24
CA VAL A 160 -1.61 6.06 6.51
C VAL A 160 -1.96 7.48 6.90
N SER A 161 -2.93 7.63 7.81
CA SER A 161 -3.02 8.84 8.61
C SER A 161 -1.67 9.05 9.27
N ALA A 162 -1.06 10.22 9.06
CA ALA A 162 0.19 10.57 9.71
C ALA A 162 0.03 10.28 11.22
N ALA A 163 0.86 9.39 11.75
CA ALA A 163 1.01 9.28 13.19
C ALA A 163 1.27 10.70 13.71
N GLU A 164 0.47 11.11 14.69
CA GLU A 164 0.52 12.44 15.27
C GLU A 164 1.97 12.80 15.58
N PRO A 165 2.45 14.00 15.20
CA PRO A 165 3.84 14.36 15.41
C PRO A 165 4.13 14.18 16.89
N ARG A 166 5.04 13.25 17.22
CA ARG A 166 5.57 13.11 18.57
C ARG A 166 6.14 14.47 18.94
N THR A 167 5.36 15.23 19.71
CA THR A 167 5.82 16.45 20.34
C THR A 167 7.12 16.10 21.03
N ARG A 168 8.18 16.82 20.68
CA ARG A 168 9.53 16.64 21.20
C ARG A 168 9.43 16.69 22.72
N ALA A 169 9.43 15.54 23.38
CA ALA A 169 9.46 15.47 24.84
C ALA A 169 10.78 16.13 25.25
N GLY A 170 10.67 17.30 25.89
CA GLY A 170 11.82 17.94 26.52
C GLY A 170 12.46 16.98 27.53
N PRO A 171 13.76 17.13 27.83
CA PRO A 171 14.42 16.27 28.80
C PRO A 171 13.68 16.35 30.14
N ILE A 172 13.26 15.19 30.64
CA ILE A 172 12.73 15.05 31.99
C ILE A 172 13.92 15.24 32.93
N SER A 173 14.08 16.44 33.51
CA SER A 173 14.98 16.64 34.64
C SER A 173 14.44 15.88 35.83
N ALA A 174 15.03 14.72 36.11
CA ALA A 174 14.83 14.02 37.37
C ALA A 174 15.68 14.70 38.45
N SER A 175 15.09 15.62 39.21
CA SER A 175 15.65 16.08 40.48
C SER A 175 15.34 15.05 41.56
N VAL A 176 16.36 14.27 41.95
CA VAL A 176 16.31 13.42 43.14
C VAL A 176 16.45 14.33 44.37
N THR A 177 15.33 14.66 45.00
CA THR A 177 15.32 15.28 46.34
C THR A 177 15.33 14.17 47.38
N THR A 178 16.50 13.87 47.94
CA THR A 178 16.60 13.02 49.13
C THR A 178 16.12 13.84 50.34
N ARG A 179 14.87 13.63 50.78
CA ARG A 179 14.44 14.11 52.11
C ARG A 179 15.08 13.23 53.17
N ARG A 180 15.96 13.84 53.97
CA ARG A 180 16.43 13.30 55.25
C ARG A 180 15.32 13.51 56.28
N ALA A 181 14.79 12.43 56.85
CA ALA A 181 13.88 12.47 57.98
C ALA A 181 14.70 12.65 59.30
N PRO A 182 14.08 13.17 60.38
CA PRO A 182 14.77 13.75 61.54
C PRO A 182 15.59 12.74 62.35
#